data_AF-A0A1B4V6P2-F1
#
_entry.id   AF-A0A1B4V6P2-F1
#
_cell.length_a   1.000
_cell.length_b   1.000
_cell.length_c   1.000
_cell.angle_alpha   90.00
_cell.angle_beta   90.00
_cell.angle_gamma   90.00
#
_symmetry.space_group_name_H-M   'P 1'
#
loop_
_entity.id
_entity.type
_entity.pdbx_description
1 polymer ?
#
loop_
_entity_poly.entity_id
_entity_poly.type
_entity_poly.pdbx_seq_one_letter_code
_entity_poly.pdbx_strand_id
1 'polypeptide(L)'
;MAIQAICVCCGKPKTKVFGPCRACGFLPETEYQMARALILSLTRTVGGLSVGRDASTLKAVAAQIQAGRFYEFDPREEQRAVAAWRAWSAENERRRARRRSIAWTVLTLVLAAVAIAVAAHLT
;
A
#
# COMPACT_ATOMS: atom_id res chain seq x y z
N MET A 1 12.64 3.98 -12.71
CA MET A 1 11.64 3.54 -11.70
C MET A 1 11.99 2.14 -11.24
N ALA A 2 12.25 1.93 -9.95
CA ALA A 2 12.58 0.60 -9.43
C ALA A 2 11.33 -0.30 -9.43
N ILE A 3 11.49 -1.57 -9.86
CA ILE A 3 10.44 -2.60 -9.77
C ILE A 3 10.18 -2.85 -8.29
N GLN A 4 8.92 -2.80 -7.86
CA GLN A 4 8.55 -3.08 -6.46
C GLN A 4 7.79 -4.39 -6.29
N ALA A 5 7.18 -4.91 -7.35
CA ALA A 5 6.39 -6.12 -7.32
C ALA A 5 6.25 -6.72 -8.72
N ILE A 6 5.65 -7.90 -8.80
CA ILE A 6 5.19 -8.50 -10.04
C ILE A 6 3.68 -8.69 -9.97
N CYS A 7 3.02 -8.71 -11.13
CA CYS A 7 1.59 -8.97 -11.20
C CYS A 7 1.30 -10.44 -10.90
N VAL A 8 0.37 -10.69 -9.98
CA VAL A 8 -0.12 -12.02 -9.63
C VAL A 8 -0.70 -12.79 -10.82
N CYS A 9 -1.29 -12.08 -11.79
CA CYS A 9 -1.97 -12.71 -12.92
C CYS A 9 -1.06 -12.92 -14.14
N CYS A 10 -0.21 -11.94 -14.48
CA CYS A 10 0.58 -11.99 -15.72
C CYS A 10 2.10 -11.95 -15.50
N GLY A 11 2.57 -11.90 -14.25
CA GLY A 11 4.01 -11.88 -13.92
C GLY A 11 4.75 -10.62 -14.37
N LYS A 12 4.09 -9.63 -14.98
CA LYS A 12 4.73 -8.38 -15.43
C LYS A 12 5.12 -7.51 -14.22
N PRO A 13 6.26 -6.81 -14.28
CA PRO A 13 6.71 -5.95 -13.20
C PRO A 13 5.73 -4.79 -12.94
N LYS A 14 5.60 -4.45 -11.66
CA LYS A 14 4.79 -3.34 -11.14
C LYS A 14 5.65 -2.40 -10.32
N THR A 15 5.39 -1.11 -10.48
CA THR A 15 6.02 -0.05 -9.69
C THR A 15 5.25 0.26 -8.40
N LYS A 16 3.98 -0.10 -8.34
CA LYS A 16 3.11 0.00 -7.16
C LYS A 16 2.55 -1.38 -6.84
N VAL A 17 2.76 -1.86 -5.61
CA VAL A 17 2.28 -3.16 -5.12
C VAL A 17 0.77 -3.28 -5.31
N PHE A 18 0.03 -2.31 -4.78
CA PHE A 18 -1.44 -2.26 -4.79
C PHE A 18 -2.05 -1.52 -6.00
N GLY A 19 -1.21 -1.01 -6.91
CA GLY A 19 -1.71 -0.30 -8.09
C GLY A 19 -2.22 -1.24 -9.19
N PRO A 20 -2.92 -0.73 -10.21
CA PRO A 20 -3.33 -1.54 -11.35
C PRO A 20 -2.12 -2.03 -12.15
N CYS A 21 -2.22 -3.23 -12.71
CA CYS A 21 -1.22 -3.74 -13.65
C CYS A 21 -1.36 -3.04 -15.00
N ARG A 22 -0.29 -2.43 -15.50
CA ARG A 22 -0.28 -1.77 -16.82
C ARG A 22 -0.38 -2.73 -18.00
N ALA A 23 -0.14 -4.02 -17.79
CA ALA A 23 -0.16 -5.02 -18.85
C ALA A 23 -1.51 -5.73 -18.99
N CYS A 24 -2.13 -6.13 -17.86
CA CYS A 24 -3.36 -6.92 -17.88
C CYS A 24 -4.52 -6.28 -17.11
N GLY A 25 -4.38 -5.04 -16.62
CA GLY A 25 -5.43 -4.31 -15.91
C GLY A 25 -5.71 -4.75 -14.47
N PHE A 26 -5.19 -5.92 -14.03
CA PHE A 26 -5.47 -6.46 -12.70
C PHE A 26 -5.19 -5.44 -11.58
N LEU A 27 -6.22 -5.18 -10.77
CA LEU A 27 -6.20 -4.34 -9.58
C LEU A 27 -6.64 -5.20 -8.39
N PRO A 28 -5.83 -5.34 -7.33
CA PRO A 28 -6.28 -6.03 -6.12
C PRO A 28 -7.37 -5.21 -5.42
N GLU A 29 -8.49 -5.85 -5.11
CA GLU A 29 -9.66 -5.26 -4.44
C GLU A 29 -9.98 -5.94 -3.12
N THR A 30 -9.74 -7.26 -3.03
CA THR A 30 -9.99 -8.03 -1.81
C THR A 30 -8.74 -8.11 -0.93
N GLU A 31 -8.91 -8.36 0.37
CA GLU A 31 -7.78 -8.52 1.30
C GLU A 31 -6.83 -9.64 0.87
N TYR A 32 -7.36 -10.74 0.36
CA TYR A 32 -6.56 -11.84 -0.18
C TYR A 32 -5.77 -11.42 -1.42
N GLN A 33 -6.37 -10.64 -2.33
CA GLN A 33 -5.64 -10.11 -3.48
C GLN A 33 -4.54 -9.11 -3.05
N MET A 34 -4.79 -8.30 -2.02
CA MET A 34 -3.78 -7.42 -1.42
C MET A 34 -2.63 -8.23 -0.81
N ALA A 35 -2.94 -9.30 -0.08
CA ALA A 35 -1.98 -10.20 0.52
C ALA A 35 -1.11 -10.91 -0.52
N ARG A 36 -1.71 -11.45 -1.59
CA ARG A 36 -0.97 -12.04 -2.72
C ARG A 36 -0.06 -11.03 -3.42
N ALA A 37 -0.54 -9.80 -3.59
CA ALA A 37 0.27 -8.72 -4.16
C ALA A 37 1.47 -8.37 -3.25
N LEU A 38 1.29 -8.42 -1.92
CA LEU A 38 2.39 -8.25 -0.96
C LEU A 38 3.41 -9.39 -1.01
N ILE A 39 2.94 -10.64 -1.07
CA ILE A 39 3.81 -11.82 -1.18
C ILE A 39 4.68 -11.72 -2.45
N LEU A 40 4.09 -11.27 -3.57
CA LEU A 40 4.80 -11.05 -4.84
C LEU A 40 5.37 -9.64 -4.99
N SER A 41 5.82 -9.04 -3.87
CA SER A 41 6.53 -7.76 -3.84
C SER A 41 7.96 -7.90 -3.30
N LEU A 42 8.79 -6.89 -3.51
CA LEU A 42 10.10 -6.83 -2.86
C LEU A 42 9.92 -6.82 -1.34
N THR A 43 10.76 -7.60 -0.66
CA THR A 43 10.74 -7.73 0.80
C THR A 43 10.69 -6.37 1.47
N ARG A 44 9.67 -6.20 2.33
CA ARG A 44 9.45 -4.97 3.08
C ARG A 44 8.66 -5.23 4.35
N THR A 45 8.75 -4.31 5.30
CA THR A 45 7.95 -4.36 6.52
C THR A 45 6.55 -3.78 6.27
N VAL A 46 5.51 -4.58 6.52
CA VAL A 46 4.09 -4.21 6.43
C VAL A 46 3.39 -4.71 7.69
N GLY A 47 2.71 -3.81 8.41
CA GLY A 47 2.00 -4.20 9.64
C GLY A 47 2.90 -4.81 10.71
N GLY A 48 4.18 -4.44 10.75
CA GLY A 48 5.19 -5.01 11.65
C GLY A 48 5.79 -6.35 11.20
N LEU A 49 5.33 -6.92 10.08
CA LEU A 49 5.83 -8.18 9.54
C LEU A 49 6.67 -7.95 8.28
N SER A 50 7.74 -8.74 8.13
CA SER A 50 8.51 -8.78 6.87
C SER A 50 7.76 -9.68 5.88
N VAL A 51 7.33 -9.11 4.75
CA VAL A 51 6.58 -9.80 3.70
C VAL A 51 7.21 -9.49 2.34
N GLY A 52 7.17 -10.45 1.43
CA GLY A 52 7.68 -10.32 0.06
C GLY A 52 8.75 -11.35 -0.27
N ARG A 53 9.50 -11.05 -1.34
CA ARG A 53 10.59 -11.86 -1.89
C ARG A 53 11.75 -10.96 -2.30
N ASP A 54 12.93 -11.54 -2.43
CA ASP A 54 14.06 -10.86 -3.07
C ASP A 54 13.86 -10.74 -4.59
N ALA A 55 14.67 -9.89 -5.23
CA ALA A 55 14.55 -9.61 -6.65
C ALA A 55 14.77 -10.83 -7.55
N SER A 56 15.64 -11.77 -7.15
CA SER A 56 15.94 -12.96 -7.96
C SER A 56 14.76 -13.94 -7.93
N THR A 57 14.16 -14.14 -6.76
CA THR A 57 12.96 -14.95 -6.60
C THR A 57 11.78 -14.35 -7.37
N LEU A 58 11.56 -13.02 -7.30
CA LEU A 58 10.52 -12.37 -8.10
C LEU A 58 10.73 -12.56 -9.60
N LYS A 59 11.98 -12.51 -10.08
CA LYS A 59 12.29 -12.73 -11.49
C LYS A 59 11.97 -14.17 -11.90
N ALA A 60 12.30 -15.15 -11.06
CA ALA A 60 11.99 -16.56 -11.31
C ALA A 60 10.47 -16.82 -11.35
N VAL A 61 9.73 -16.31 -10.36
CA VAL A 61 8.27 -16.43 -10.31
C VAL A 61 7.60 -15.72 -11.49
N ALA A 62 8.08 -14.53 -11.86
CA ALA A 62 7.58 -13.81 -13.03
C ALA A 62 7.72 -14.64 -14.32
N ALA A 63 8.87 -15.28 -14.52
CA ALA A 63 9.10 -16.13 -15.68
C ALA A 63 8.16 -17.35 -15.69
N GLN A 64 7.89 -17.95 -14.52
CA GLN A 64 6.92 -19.05 -14.41
C GLN A 64 5.50 -18.60 -14.79
N ILE A 65 5.03 -17.47 -14.25
CA ILE A 65 3.68 -16.94 -14.55
C ILE A 65 3.56 -16.57 -16.03
N GLN A 66 4.60 -15.95 -16.60
CA GLN A 66 4.62 -15.60 -18.03
C GLN A 66 4.65 -16.83 -18.94
N ALA A 67 5.15 -17.96 -18.46
CA ALA A 67 5.07 -19.24 -19.15
C ALA A 67 3.73 -19.97 -18.96
N GLY A 68 2.74 -19.34 -18.32
CA GLY A 68 1.41 -19.91 -18.07
C GLY A 68 1.34 -20.81 -16.83
N ARG A 69 2.39 -20.87 -16.00
CA ARG A 69 2.36 -21.62 -14.74
C ARG A 69 1.80 -20.77 -13.61
N PHE A 70 0.93 -21.34 -12.79
CA PHE A 70 0.42 -20.65 -11.61
C PHE A 70 1.45 -20.64 -10.48
N TYR A 71 1.53 -19.54 -9.75
CA TYR A 71 2.25 -19.50 -8.49
C TYR A 71 1.32 -19.98 -7.38
N GLU A 72 1.72 -21.04 -6.68
CA GLU A 72 0.96 -21.59 -5.57
C GLU A 72 1.26 -20.81 -4.28
N PHE A 73 0.22 -20.29 -3.66
CA PHE A 73 0.32 -19.55 -2.41
C PHE A 73 0.15 -20.51 -1.24
N ASP A 74 1.12 -20.54 -0.32
CA ASP A 74 0.96 -21.22 0.96
C ASP A 74 -0.17 -20.55 1.75
N PRO A 75 -1.24 -21.27 2.14
CA PRO A 75 -2.35 -20.71 2.92
C PRO A 75 -1.90 -20.05 4.23
N ARG A 76 -0.86 -20.58 4.88
CA ARG A 76 -0.35 -20.00 6.13
C ARG A 76 0.34 -18.67 5.87
N GLU A 77 1.14 -18.61 4.82
CA GLU A 77 1.78 -17.36 4.39
C GLU A 77 0.74 -16.30 4.01
N GLU A 78 -0.27 -16.70 3.24
CA GLU A 78 -1.35 -15.82 2.80
C GLU A 78 -2.10 -15.22 3.99
N GLN A 79 -2.45 -16.03 4.99
CA GLN A 79 -3.08 -15.54 6.22
C GLN A 79 -2.21 -14.54 6.99
N ARG A 80 -0.90 -14.77 7.09
CA ARG A 80 0.03 -13.81 7.71
C ARG A 80 0.09 -12.50 6.92
N ALA A 81 0.10 -12.58 5.59
CA ALA A 81 0.10 -11.40 4.73
C ALA A 81 -1.22 -10.62 4.82
N VAL A 82 -2.37 -11.30 4.98
CA VAL A 82 -3.67 -10.66 5.28
C VAL A 82 -3.60 -9.94 6.63
N ALA A 83 -3.08 -10.58 7.68
CA ALA A 83 -2.93 -9.94 8.99
C ALA A 83 -2.01 -8.69 8.92
N ALA A 84 -0.88 -8.80 8.20
CA ALA A 84 0.02 -7.67 7.94
C ALA A 84 -0.68 -6.52 7.22
N TRP A 85 -1.45 -6.82 6.18
CA TRP A 85 -2.24 -5.84 5.42
C TRP A 85 -3.26 -5.13 6.31
N ARG A 86 -4.01 -5.87 7.12
CA ARG A 86 -5.00 -5.30 8.06
C ARG A 86 -4.35 -4.36 9.07
N ALA A 87 -3.26 -4.80 9.69
CA ALA A 87 -2.51 -3.97 10.64
C ALA A 87 -1.98 -2.67 10.00
N TRP A 88 -1.40 -2.78 8.79
CA TRP A 88 -0.92 -1.62 8.04
C TRP A 88 -2.05 -0.66 7.64
N SER A 89 -3.18 -1.20 7.20
CA SER A 89 -4.34 -0.41 6.78
C SER A 89 -4.95 0.34 7.95
N ALA A 90 -5.17 -0.33 9.08
CA ALA A 90 -5.68 0.28 10.31
C ALA A 90 -4.75 1.40 10.82
N GLU A 91 -3.44 1.17 10.81
CA GLU A 91 -2.46 2.19 11.22
C GLU A 91 -2.48 3.40 10.26
N ASN A 92 -2.58 3.17 8.96
CA ASN A 92 -2.68 4.26 7.99
C ASN A 92 -3.97 5.06 8.11
N GLU A 93 -5.10 4.41 8.37
CA GLU A 93 -6.37 5.08 8.62
C GLU A 93 -6.28 5.98 9.85
N ARG A 94 -5.70 5.48 10.96
CA ARG A 94 -5.45 6.27 12.16
C ARG A 94 -4.55 7.48 11.87
N ARG A 95 -3.47 7.29 11.10
CA ARG A 95 -2.58 8.38 10.69
C ARG A 95 -3.30 9.41 9.83
N ARG A 96 -4.12 8.97 8.87
CA ARG A 96 -4.91 9.87 8.01
C ARG A 96 -5.97 10.63 8.81
N ALA A 97 -6.64 9.98 9.76
CA ALA A 97 -7.59 10.63 10.67
C ALA A 97 -6.90 11.68 11.54
N ARG A 98 -5.75 11.33 12.15
CA ARG A 98 -4.94 12.26 12.94
C ARG A 98 -4.48 13.45 12.12
N ARG A 99 -3.96 13.23 10.90
CA ARG A 99 -3.54 14.32 10.00
C ARG A 99 -4.69 15.26 9.65
N ARG A 100 -5.88 14.71 9.37
CA ARG A 100 -7.09 15.51 9.11
C ARG A 100 -7.49 16.34 10.32
N SER A 101 -7.46 15.75 11.52
CA SER A 101 -7.75 16.45 12.77
C SER A 101 -6.76 17.60 13.01
N ILE A 102 -5.45 17.36 12.88
CA ILE A 102 -4.42 18.40 13.02
C ILE A 102 -4.63 19.52 12.00
N ALA A 103 -4.87 19.18 10.73
CA ALA A 103 -5.07 20.18 9.68
C ALA A 103 -6.28 21.09 9.98
N TRP A 104 -7.38 20.52 10.49
CA TRP A 104 -8.55 21.29 10.90
C TRP A 104 -8.26 22.21 12.08
N THR A 105 -7.58 21.72 13.12
CA THR A 105 -7.19 22.55 14.27
C THR A 105 -6.28 23.70 13.88
N VAL A 106 -5.32 23.47 12.97
CA VAL A 106 -4.45 24.55 12.46
C VAL A 106 -5.27 25.58 11.68
N LEU A 107 -6.19 25.14 10.82
CA LEU A 107 -7.04 26.05 10.04
C LEU A 107 -7.92 26.93 10.95
N THR A 108 -8.54 26.36 11.98
CA THR A 108 -9.40 27.13 12.91
C THR A 108 -8.59 28.14 13.71
N LEU A 109 -7.38 27.80 14.16
CA LEU A 109 -6.50 28.74 14.85
C LEU A 109 -6.04 29.89 13.95
N VAL A 110 -5.72 29.62 12.68
CA VAL A 110 -5.35 30.66 11.71
C VAL A 110 -6.52 31.61 11.47
N LEU A 111 -7.73 31.09 11.25
CA LEU A 111 -8.93 31.92 11.05
C LEU A 111 -9.23 32.78 12.28
N ALA A 112 -9.09 32.23 13.49
CA ALA A 112 -9.27 33.00 14.72
C ALA A 112 -8.23 34.12 14.85
N ALA A 113 -6.95 33.84 14.57
CA ALA A 113 -5.89 34.84 14.60
C ALA A 113 -6.13 35.97 13.59
N VAL A 114 -6.56 35.63 12.37
CA VAL A 114 -6.93 36.61 11.34
C VAL A 114 -8.10 37.47 11.79
N ALA A 115 -9.16 36.86 12.35
CA ALA A 115 -10.31 37.60 12.87
C ALA A 115 -9.91 38.59 13.98
N ILE A 116 -9.03 38.18 14.89
CA ILE A 116 -8.50 39.04 15.96
C ILE A 116 -7.70 40.20 15.36
N ALA A 117 -6.82 39.94 14.39
CA ALA A 117 -6.01 40.97 13.75
C ALA A 117 -6.88 42.00 12.98
N VAL A 118 -7.91 41.53 12.27
CA VAL A 118 -8.87 42.41 11.58
C VAL A 118 -9.64 43.27 12.57
N ALA A 119 -10.11 42.69 13.68
CA ALA A 119 -10.81 43.45 14.72
C ALA A 119 -9.94 44.54 15.35
N ALA A 120 -8.65 44.26 15.59
CA ALA A 120 -7.70 45.22 16.16
C ALA A 120 -7.33 46.39 15.23
N HIS A 121 -7.53 46.27 13.92
CA HIS A 121 -7.30 47.35 12.96
C HIS A 121 -8.54 48.21 12.68
N LEU A 122 -9.73 47.76 13.09
CA LEU A 122 -11.00 48.50 12.93
C LEU A 122 -11.36 49.35 14.16
N THR A 123 -10.63 49.18 15.26
CA THR A 123 -10.72 49.98 16.50
C THR A 123 -9.62 51.03 16.56
#